data_AF-A0AB40EBN8-F1
#
_entry.id   AF-A0AB40EBN8-F1
#
_cell.length_a   1.000
_cell.length_b   1.000
_cell.length_c   1.000
_cell.angle_alpha   90.00
_cell.angle_beta   90.00
_cell.angle_gamma   90.00
#
_symmetry.space_group_name_H-M   'P 1'
#
loop_
_entity.id
_entity.type
_entity.pdbx_description
1 polymer ?
#
loop_
_entity_poly.entity_id
_entity_poly.type
_entity_poly.pdbx_seq_one_letter_code
_entity_poly.pdbx_strand_id
1 'polypeptide(L)'
;MAKGLIWATAEDLARNKGRVLSLYRQILRSLNSPELPLTWAARLSKKAEARSIFLVASEERSLHNIADLIDVPEHTLSLLRKGQIPKLPLI
;
A
#
# COMPACT_ATOMS: atom_id res chain seq x y z
N MET A 1 0.58 14.79 -14.37
CA MET A 1 2.04 14.82 -14.13
C MET A 1 2.68 15.58 -15.29
N ALA A 2 3.51 16.57 -15.01
CA ALA A 2 4.23 17.31 -16.06
C ALA A 2 5.29 16.38 -16.68
N LYS A 3 5.31 16.28 -18.02
CA LYS A 3 6.26 15.40 -18.73
C LYS A 3 7.69 15.93 -18.53
N GLY A 4 8.59 15.09 -18.02
CA GLY A 4 10.04 15.37 -17.89
C GLY A 4 10.56 15.61 -16.47
N LEU A 5 9.70 15.67 -15.45
CA LEU A 5 10.15 15.69 -14.05
C LEU A 5 10.42 14.26 -13.55
N ILE A 6 11.58 14.05 -12.95
CA ILE A 6 11.96 12.78 -12.32
C ILE A 6 11.49 12.75 -10.84
N TRP A 7 11.47 13.93 -10.21
CA TRP A 7 11.14 14.10 -8.80
C TRP A 7 9.74 14.70 -8.62
N ALA A 8 9.02 14.22 -7.62
CA ALA A 8 7.68 14.66 -7.28
C ALA A 8 7.71 16.03 -6.59
N THR A 9 6.86 16.94 -7.08
CA THR A 9 6.59 18.21 -6.41
C THR A 9 5.65 18.01 -5.21
N ALA A 10 5.51 19.04 -4.36
CA ALA A 10 4.53 19.02 -3.29
C ALA A 10 3.09 18.85 -3.81
N GLU A 11 2.78 19.38 -5.00
CA GLU A 11 1.47 19.21 -5.65
C GLU A 11 1.25 17.77 -6.11
N ASP A 12 2.27 17.11 -6.67
CA ASP A 12 2.20 15.69 -7.05
C ASP A 12 1.91 14.81 -5.84
N LEU A 13 2.61 15.05 -4.72
CA LEU A 13 2.37 14.31 -3.47
C LEU A 13 0.99 14.59 -2.89
N ALA A 14 0.53 15.85 -2.92
CA ALA A 14 -0.79 16.23 -2.43
C ALA A 14 -1.92 15.52 -3.21
N ARG A 15 -1.77 15.39 -4.54
CA ARG A 15 -2.72 14.67 -5.41
C ARG A 15 -2.83 13.18 -5.05
N ASN A 16 -1.71 12.53 -4.71
CA ASN A 16 -1.69 11.10 -4.38
C ASN A 16 -2.13 10.78 -2.94
N LYS A 17 -2.02 11.75 -2.02
CA LYS A 17 -2.28 11.56 -0.57
C LYS A 17 -3.63 10.90 -0.28
N GLY A 18 -4.70 11.33 -0.95
CA GLY A 18 -6.03 10.76 -0.77
C GLY A 18 -6.12 9.27 -1.16
N ARG A 19 -5.57 8.92 -2.33
CA ARG A 19 -5.52 7.54 -2.84
C ARG A 19 -4.69 6.64 -1.92
N VAL A 20 -3.49 7.08 -1.53
CA VAL A 20 -2.58 6.31 -0.66
C VAL A 20 -3.21 6.03 0.71
N LEU A 21 -3.81 7.05 1.35
CA LEU A 21 -4.50 6.86 2.63
C LEU A 21 -5.71 5.95 2.52
N SER A 22 -6.44 6.03 1.40
CA SER A 22 -7.56 5.14 1.14
C SER A 22 -7.10 3.68 1.02
N LEU A 23 -6.04 3.42 0.23
CA LEU A 23 -5.44 2.09 0.06
C LEU A 23 -4.96 1.52 1.39
N TYR A 24 -4.24 2.31 2.18
CA TYR A 24 -3.79 1.92 3.51
C TYR A 24 -4.95 1.45 4.40
N ARG A 25 -6.00 2.27 4.51
CA ARG A 25 -7.18 1.95 5.32
C ARG A 25 -7.95 0.73 4.79
N GLN A 26 -7.98 0.54 3.47
CA GLN A 26 -8.63 -0.61 2.86
C GLN A 26 -7.86 -1.89 3.14
N ILE A 27 -6.53 -1.88 3.01
CA ILE A 27 -5.68 -3.03 3.36
C ILE A 27 -5.85 -3.40 4.84
N LEU A 28 -5.79 -2.43 5.75
CA LEU A 28 -5.99 -2.70 7.19
C LEU A 28 -7.36 -3.30 7.49
N ARG A 29 -8.41 -2.87 6.78
CA ARG A 29 -9.75 -3.44 6.89
C ARG A 29 -9.82 -4.85 6.30
N SER A 30 -9.25 -5.09 5.13
CA SER A 30 -9.21 -6.41 4.51
C SER A 30 -8.45 -7.41 5.37
N LEU A 31 -7.33 -7.02 5.99
CA LEU A 31 -6.60 -7.87 6.96
C LEU A 31 -7.42 -8.23 8.21
N ASN A 32 -8.50 -7.49 8.50
CA ASN A 32 -9.47 -7.84 9.55
C ASN A 32 -10.63 -8.70 9.05
N SER A 33 -10.75 -8.96 7.75
CA SER A 33 -11.84 -9.77 7.20
C SER A 33 -11.79 -11.19 7.76
N PRO A 34 -12.90 -11.75 8.25
CA PRO A 34 -12.96 -13.16 8.67
C PRO A 34 -12.74 -14.13 7.50
N GLU A 35 -12.88 -13.68 6.26
CA GLU A 35 -12.67 -14.48 5.04
C GLU A 35 -11.19 -14.83 4.80
N LEU A 36 -10.26 -14.08 5.41
CA LEU A 36 -8.85 -14.41 5.35
C LEU A 36 -8.51 -15.46 6.41
N PRO A 37 -7.84 -16.57 6.04
CA PRO A 37 -7.46 -17.65 6.96
C PRO A 37 -6.22 -17.25 7.80
N LEU A 38 -6.33 -16.14 8.53
CA LEU A 38 -5.27 -15.59 9.38
C LEU A 38 -5.64 -15.75 10.86
N THR A 39 -4.70 -16.29 11.64
CA THR A 39 -4.76 -16.25 13.11
C THR A 39 -4.68 -14.80 13.60
N TRP A 40 -5.09 -14.56 14.84
CA TRP A 40 -5.02 -13.21 15.42
C TRP A 40 -3.60 -12.62 15.42
N ALA A 41 -2.61 -13.43 15.81
CA ALA A 41 -1.20 -13.04 15.77
C ALA A 41 -0.73 -12.71 14.34
N ALA A 42 -1.14 -13.50 13.35
CA ALA A 42 -0.80 -13.25 11.94
C ALA A 42 -1.44 -11.94 11.44
N ARG A 43 -2.67 -11.61 11.85
CA ARG A 43 -3.32 -10.33 11.51
C ARG A 43 -2.55 -9.14 12.09
N LEU A 44 -2.12 -9.22 13.35
CA LEU A 44 -1.32 -8.16 13.97
C LEU A 44 0.01 -7.97 13.25
N SER A 45 0.72 -9.07 12.99
CA SER A 45 1.98 -9.05 12.25
C SER A 45 1.83 -8.39 10.88
N LYS A 46 0.82 -8.79 10.10
CA LYS A 46 0.56 -8.22 8.76
C LYS A 46 0.16 -6.74 8.80
N LYS A 47 -0.55 -6.28 9.83
CA LYS A 47 -0.84 -4.84 10.00
C LYS A 47 0.42 -4.04 10.34
N ALA A 48 1.31 -4.60 11.16
CA ALA A 48 2.59 -3.97 11.49
C ALA A 48 3.47 -3.86 10.24
N GLU A 49 3.55 -4.93 9.44
CA GLU A 49 4.23 -4.95 8.14
C GLU A 49 3.65 -3.86 7.21
N ALA A 50 2.33 -3.83 7.02
CA ALA A 50 1.67 -2.82 6.20
C ALA A 50 1.97 -1.39 6.69
N ARG A 51 1.98 -1.15 8.00
CA ARG A 51 2.35 0.15 8.57
C ARG A 51 3.80 0.51 8.25
N SER A 52 4.73 -0.42 8.41
CA SER A 52 6.15 -0.17 8.14
C SER A 52 6.39 0.19 6.68
N ILE A 53 5.72 -0.50 5.76
CA ILE A 53 5.90 -0.29 4.32
C ILE A 53 5.35 1.06 3.89
N PHE A 54 4.14 1.41 4.33
CA PHE A 54 3.57 2.72 4.02
C PHE A 54 4.40 3.87 4.64
N LEU A 55 5.05 3.66 5.79
CA LEU A 55 5.94 4.64 6.38
C LEU A 55 7.19 4.84 5.52
N VAL A 56 7.90 3.76 5.17
CA VAL A 56 9.11 3.83 4.33
C VAL A 56 8.80 4.40 2.95
N ALA A 57 7.72 3.93 2.31
CA ALA A 57 7.28 4.42 1.00
C ALA A 57 6.88 5.90 1.02
N SER A 58 6.54 6.48 2.18
CA SER A 58 6.20 7.91 2.28
C SER A 58 7.38 8.85 2.10
N GLU A 59 8.60 8.33 2.20
CA GLU A 59 9.84 9.09 1.99
C GLU A 59 10.22 9.19 0.50
N GLU A 60 9.63 8.37 -0.37
CA GLU A 60 9.94 8.34 -1.79
C GLU A 60 9.58 9.66 -2.50
N ARG A 61 10.45 10.07 -3.43
CA ARG A 61 10.33 11.30 -4.23
C ARG A 61 10.41 11.06 -5.72
N SER A 62 10.92 9.92 -6.19
CA SER A 62 10.91 9.55 -7.60
C SER A 62 9.47 9.34 -8.08
N LEU A 63 9.05 10.08 -9.12
CA LEU A 63 7.70 9.94 -9.69
C LEU A 63 7.44 8.53 -10.23
N HIS A 64 8.47 7.89 -10.78
CA HIS A 64 8.40 6.52 -11.26
C HIS A 64 8.19 5.55 -10.09
N ASN A 65 9.02 5.63 -9.06
CA ASN A 65 8.91 4.74 -7.90
C ASN A 65 7.59 4.96 -7.16
N ILE A 66 7.09 6.20 -7.06
CA ILE A 66 5.78 6.48 -6.46
C ILE A 66 4.66 5.79 -7.23
N ALA A 67 4.72 5.75 -8.56
CA ALA A 67 3.73 5.03 -9.35
C ALA A 67 3.75 3.53 -9.03
N ASP A 68 4.95 2.92 -9.07
CA ASP A 68 5.13 1.50 -8.76
C ASP A 68 4.70 1.15 -7.32
N LEU A 69 5.04 2.01 -6.35
CA LEU A 69 4.66 1.87 -4.95
C LEU A 69 3.16 2.03 -4.70
N ILE A 70 2.40 2.65 -5.62
CA ILE A 70 0.94 2.72 -5.55
C ILE A 70 0.31 1.45 -6.17
N ASP A 71 0.92 0.86 -7.19
CA ASP A 71 0.41 -0.35 -7.84
C ASP A 71 0.50 -1.58 -6.93
N VAL A 72 1.56 -1.69 -6.13
CA VAL A 72 1.75 -2.79 -5.15
C VAL A 72 0.58 -2.94 -4.17
N PRO A 73 0.15 -1.90 -3.42
CA PRO A 73 -0.99 -2.00 -2.53
C PRO A 73 -2.33 -2.22 -3.26
N GLU A 74 -2.47 -1.79 -4.52
CA GLU A 74 -3.66 -2.09 -5.32
C GLU A 74 -3.75 -3.57 -5.68
N HIS A 75 -2.65 -4.15 -6.14
CA HIS A 75 -2.56 -5.58 -6.39
C HIS A 75 -2.81 -6.38 -5.11
N THR A 76 -2.17 -5.98 -4.01
CA THR A 76 -2.34 -6.60 -2.69
C THR A 76 -3.79 -6.58 -2.25
N LEU A 77 -4.46 -5.43 -2.37
CA LEU A 77 -5.86 -5.30 -1.99
C LEU A 77 -6.77 -6.19 -2.84
N SER A 78 -6.46 -6.34 -4.14
CA SER A 78 -7.17 -7.27 -5.03
C SER A 78 -7.06 -8.73 -4.56
N LEU A 79 -5.88 -9.16 -4.11
CA LEU A 79 -5.68 -10.50 -3.54
C LEU A 79 -6.43 -10.68 -2.22
N LEU A 80 -6.31 -9.71 -1.30
CA LEU A 80 -6.96 -9.78 0.01
C LEU A 80 -8.48 -9.84 -0.12
N ARG A 81 -9.07 -9.11 -1.08
CA ARG A 81 -10.51 -9.17 -1.40
C ARG A 81 -10.96 -10.51 -1.96
N LYS A 82 -10.04 -11.33 -2.48
CA LYS A 82 -10.30 -12.70 -2.94
C LYS A 82 -10.05 -13.75 -1.84
N GLY A 83 -9.82 -13.32 -0.60
CA GLY A 83 -9.44 -14.21 0.49
C GLY A 83 -8.02 -14.77 0.37
N GLN A 84 -7.19 -14.20 -0.51
CA GLN A 84 -5.83 -14.67 -0.77
C GLN A 84 -4.82 -13.83 0.01
N ILE A 85 -3.82 -14.50 0.59
CA ILE A 85 -2.70 -13.85 1.26
C ILE A 85 -1.55 -13.74 0.25
N PRO A 86 -0.99 -12.54 0.01
CA PRO A 86 0.20 -12.38 -0.84
C PRO A 86 1.35 -13.28 -0.34
N LYS A 87 1.98 -14.02 -1.25
CA LYS A 87 3.06 -14.97 -0.93
C LYS A 87 4.43 -14.30 -0.75
N LEU A 88 4.62 -13.14 -1.37
CA LEU A 88 5.83 -12.33 -1.21
C LEU A 88 5.60 -11.32 -0.08
N PRO A 89 6.66 -10.95 0.67
CA PRO A 89 6.62 -9.71 1.44
C PRO A 89 6.25 -8.56 0.50
N LEU A 90 5.61 -7.53 1.05
CA LEU A 90 5.03 -6.42 0.29
C LEU A 90 6.08 -5.46 -0.33
N ILE A 91 7.27 -5.97 -0.69
CA ILE A 91 8.40 -5.30 -1.35
C ILE A 91 9.15 -6.32 -2.23
#